data_AF-A0A521QIZ2-F1
#
_entry.id   AF-A0A521QIZ2-F1
#
_cell.length_a   1.000
_cell.length_b   1.000
_cell.length_c   1.000
_cell.angle_alpha   90.00
_cell.angle_beta   90.00
_cell.angle_gamma   90.00
#
_symmetry.space_group_name_H-M   'P 1'
#
loop_
_entity.id
_entity.type
_entity.pdbx_description
1 polymer ?
#
loop_
_entity_poly.entity_id
_entity_poly.type
_entity_poly.pdbx_seq_one_letter_code
_entity_poly.pdbx_strand_id
1 'polypeptide(L)'
;MKETIFLLGAGASVDAGMPTVAGLTKKLREHLPKLPDVNGNIRPEFGDVFDFIRGREPSVAENYERFFEWIKLLMEAGKEPFRRAIEINVPANLTEAIPHLPWVLGEEVARILESYETEPSYLAKLGDFTPNGGRLKVFSLNYDCCLEEACGSAGIDIITGFNPQTRKWRPSLFQTKVKGINLYREGK
;
A
#
# COMPACT_ATOMS: atom_id res chain seq x y z
N MET A 1 -6.80 10.04 33.65
CA MET A 1 -7.56 9.30 32.62
C MET A 1 -6.58 8.41 31.88
N LYS A 2 -6.90 7.14 31.62
CA LYS A 2 -6.02 6.26 30.84
C LYS A 2 -6.10 6.67 29.37
N GLU A 3 -4.95 6.78 28.72
CA GLU A 3 -4.88 7.02 27.28
C GLU A 3 -5.35 5.76 26.53
N THR A 4 -6.32 5.91 25.63
CA THR A 4 -6.82 4.81 24.78
C THR A 4 -6.24 4.97 23.38
N ILE A 5 -5.68 3.89 22.86
CA ILE A 5 -5.04 3.84 21.54
C ILE A 5 -5.62 2.63 20.80
N PHE A 6 -6.01 2.83 19.54
CA PHE A 6 -6.41 1.73 18.66
C PHE A 6 -5.30 1.41 17.67
N LEU A 7 -5.13 0.11 17.39
CA LEU A 7 -4.34 -0.41 16.28
C LEU A 7 -5.28 -1.14 15.34
N LEU A 8 -5.39 -0.66 14.10
CA LEU A 8 -6.17 -1.26 13.03
C LEU A 8 -5.23 -2.06 12.12
N GLY A 9 -5.55 -3.34 11.96
CA GLY A 9 -4.90 -4.21 10.98
C GLY A 9 -5.72 -4.34 9.69
N ALA A 10 -5.13 -5.04 8.72
CA ALA A 10 -5.69 -5.22 7.37
C ALA A 10 -7.12 -5.79 7.37
N GLY A 11 -7.47 -6.60 8.38
CA GLY A 11 -8.81 -7.18 8.52
C GLY A 11 -9.92 -6.14 8.68
N ALA A 12 -9.63 -4.96 9.23
CA ALA A 12 -10.65 -3.91 9.36
C ALA A 12 -11.17 -3.48 7.97
N SER A 13 -10.28 -3.26 7.01
CA SER A 13 -10.72 -2.81 5.70
C SER A 13 -11.40 -3.93 4.88
N VAL A 14 -11.12 -5.20 5.18
CA VAL A 14 -11.78 -6.34 4.52
C VAL A 14 -13.28 -6.34 4.79
N ASP A 15 -13.69 -6.09 6.03
CA ASP A 15 -15.12 -5.97 6.38
C ASP A 15 -15.78 -4.76 5.73
N ALA A 16 -14.99 -3.76 5.31
CA ALA A 16 -15.45 -2.61 4.53
C ALA A 16 -15.49 -2.88 3.01
N GLY A 17 -15.17 -4.10 2.55
CA GLY A 17 -15.18 -4.46 1.13
C GLY A 17 -13.81 -4.40 0.44
N MET A 18 -12.74 -4.03 1.14
CA MET A 18 -11.39 -4.04 0.57
C MET A 18 -10.85 -5.45 0.37
N PRO A 19 -9.97 -5.67 -0.63
CA PRO A 19 -9.36 -6.97 -0.82
C PRO A 19 -8.35 -7.30 0.27
N THR A 20 -8.16 -8.59 0.51
CA THR A 20 -6.96 -9.08 1.19
C THR A 20 -5.72 -8.85 0.33
N VAL A 21 -4.53 -8.91 0.94
CA VAL A 21 -3.26 -8.86 0.20
C VAL A 21 -3.20 -9.94 -0.90
N ALA A 22 -3.69 -11.16 -0.64
CA ALA A 22 -3.78 -12.21 -1.65
C ALA A 22 -4.74 -11.86 -2.80
N GLY A 23 -5.91 -11.28 -2.48
CA GLY A 23 -6.86 -10.80 -3.47
C GLY A 23 -6.29 -9.69 -4.36
N LEU A 24 -5.58 -8.74 -3.74
CA LEU A 24 -4.88 -7.66 -4.44
C LEU A 24 -3.74 -8.20 -5.32
N THR A 25 -2.97 -9.16 -4.81
CA THR A 25 -1.88 -9.83 -5.55
C THR A 25 -2.40 -10.54 -6.79
N LYS A 26 -3.54 -11.22 -6.67
CA LYS A 26 -4.20 -11.87 -7.81
C LYS A 26 -4.60 -10.86 -8.89
N LYS A 27 -5.30 -9.77 -8.52
CA LYS A 27 -5.68 -8.71 -9.47
C LYS A 27 -4.45 -8.05 -10.11
N LEU A 28 -3.42 -7.76 -9.32
CA LEU A 28 -2.16 -7.22 -9.83
C LEU A 28 -1.56 -8.14 -10.89
N ARG A 29 -1.46 -9.44 -10.63
CA ARG A 29 -0.94 -10.43 -11.59
C ARG A 29 -1.74 -10.45 -12.90
N GLU A 30 -3.07 -10.33 -12.84
CA GLU A 30 -3.95 -10.27 -14.02
C GLU A 30 -3.72 -9.01 -14.86
N HIS A 31 -3.30 -7.92 -14.22
CA HIS A 31 -3.07 -6.62 -14.86
C HIS A 31 -1.65 -6.48 -15.41
N LEU A 32 -0.64 -7.05 -14.76
CA LEU A 32 0.78 -6.94 -15.13
C LEU A 32 1.08 -7.01 -16.63
N PRO A 33 0.64 -8.04 -17.38
CA PRO A 33 0.99 -8.17 -18.80
C PRO A 33 0.33 -7.11 -19.71
N LYS A 34 -0.57 -6.29 -19.15
CA LYS A 34 -1.30 -5.23 -19.84
C LYS A 34 -0.83 -3.84 -19.44
N LEU A 35 0.14 -3.73 -18.53
CA LEU A 35 0.59 -2.42 -18.06
C LEU A 35 1.55 -1.78 -19.07
N PRO A 36 1.38 -0.48 -19.33
CA PRO A 36 2.37 0.28 -20.07
C PRO A 36 3.61 0.53 -19.20
N ASP A 37 4.80 0.55 -19.82
CA ASP A 37 6.00 1.07 -19.20
C ASP A 37 5.99 2.62 -19.16
N VAL A 38 7.08 3.20 -18.64
CA VAL A 38 7.29 4.67 -18.57
C VAL A 38 7.18 5.38 -19.92
N ASN A 39 7.31 4.67 -21.04
CA ASN A 39 7.21 5.20 -22.40
C ASN A 39 5.85 4.91 -23.04
N GLY A 40 4.91 4.30 -22.31
CA GLY A 40 3.59 3.94 -22.82
C GLY A 40 3.50 2.62 -23.56
N ASN A 41 4.58 1.83 -23.62
CA ASN A 41 4.58 0.55 -24.35
C ASN A 41 4.04 -0.56 -23.44
N ILE A 42 3.09 -1.37 -23.94
CA ILE A 42 2.60 -2.53 -23.21
C ILE A 42 3.72 -3.58 -23.11
N ARG A 43 3.99 -4.05 -21.88
CA ARG A 43 5.04 -5.03 -21.58
C ARG A 43 4.46 -6.33 -21.01
N PRO A 44 4.11 -7.31 -21.87
CA PRO A 44 3.68 -8.64 -21.41
C PRO A 44 4.68 -9.30 -20.45
N GLU A 45 5.97 -8.96 -20.59
CA GLU A 45 7.08 -9.47 -19.79
C GLU A 45 6.93 -9.17 -18.29
N PHE A 46 6.15 -8.15 -17.90
CA PHE A 46 5.86 -7.92 -16.49
C PHE A 46 5.15 -9.11 -15.83
N GLY A 47 4.26 -9.78 -16.56
CA GLY A 47 3.63 -11.02 -16.11
C GLY A 47 4.65 -12.16 -15.99
N ASP A 48 5.58 -12.24 -16.93
CA ASP A 48 6.62 -13.27 -16.95
C ASP A 48 7.64 -13.08 -15.82
N VAL A 49 7.99 -11.82 -15.48
CA VAL A 49 8.83 -11.51 -14.32
C VAL A 49 8.16 -12.00 -13.03
N PHE A 50 6.86 -11.79 -12.88
CA PHE A 50 6.11 -12.31 -11.74
C PHE A 50 6.18 -13.84 -11.68
N ASP A 51 5.90 -14.53 -12.78
CA ASP A 51 5.89 -15.99 -12.80
C ASP A 51 7.30 -16.58 -12.58
N PHE A 52 8.34 -15.91 -13.09
CA PHE A 52 9.73 -16.26 -12.86
C PHE A 52 10.12 -16.16 -11.39
N ILE A 53 9.70 -15.08 -10.70
CA ILE A 53 9.96 -14.91 -9.27
C ILE A 53 9.13 -15.92 -8.47
N ARG A 54 7.84 -16.09 -8.78
CA ARG A 54 6.97 -17.06 -8.12
C ARG A 54 7.52 -18.49 -8.17
N GLY A 55 8.14 -18.87 -9.28
CA GLY A 55 8.79 -20.18 -9.41
C GLY A 55 9.95 -20.42 -8.43
N ARG A 56 10.51 -19.35 -7.84
CA ARG A 56 11.58 -19.41 -6.83
C ARG A 56 11.09 -19.10 -5.43
N GLU A 57 10.14 -18.17 -5.32
CA GLU A 57 9.52 -17.75 -4.07
C GLU A 57 7.99 -17.88 -4.19
N PRO A 58 7.42 -19.03 -3.80
CA PRO A 58 6.00 -19.28 -3.92
C PRO A 58 5.11 -18.27 -3.17
N SER A 59 5.61 -17.66 -2.07
CA SER A 59 4.84 -16.68 -1.29
C SER A 59 4.47 -15.42 -2.09
N VAL A 60 5.16 -15.14 -3.20
CA VAL A 60 4.82 -14.06 -4.13
C VAL A 60 3.44 -14.24 -4.75
N ALA A 61 2.91 -15.46 -4.86
CA ALA A 61 1.57 -15.70 -5.38
C ALA A 61 0.46 -15.08 -4.52
N GLU A 62 0.71 -14.90 -3.22
CA GLU A 62 -0.27 -14.42 -2.25
C GLU A 62 0.12 -13.07 -1.63
N ASN A 63 1.35 -12.60 -1.89
CA ASN A 63 1.85 -11.35 -1.36
C ASN A 63 2.68 -10.57 -2.38
N TYR A 64 2.07 -9.56 -3.00
CA TYR A 64 2.73 -8.65 -3.93
C TYR A 64 3.86 -7.84 -3.26
N GLU A 65 3.87 -7.64 -1.95
CA GLU A 65 4.98 -6.95 -1.28
C GLU A 65 6.27 -7.77 -1.42
N ARG A 66 6.16 -9.10 -1.33
CA ARG A 66 7.29 -10.00 -1.64
C ARG A 66 7.75 -9.87 -3.08
N PHE A 67 6.83 -9.65 -4.02
CA PHE A 67 7.19 -9.38 -5.41
C PHE A 67 8.02 -8.10 -5.54
N PHE A 68 7.60 -7.02 -4.88
CA PHE A 68 8.35 -5.76 -4.84
C PHE A 68 9.74 -5.93 -4.22
N GLU A 69 9.84 -6.65 -3.11
CA GLU A 69 11.12 -6.96 -2.46
C GLU A 69 12.06 -7.70 -3.42
N TRP A 70 11.56 -8.70 -4.15
CA TRP A 70 12.32 -9.43 -5.14
C TRP A 70 12.76 -8.56 -6.32
N ILE A 71 11.90 -7.66 -6.81
CA ILE A 71 12.29 -6.71 -7.85
C ILE A 71 13.44 -5.84 -7.38
N LYS A 72 13.35 -5.29 -6.16
CA LYS A 72 14.45 -4.50 -5.57
C LYS A 72 15.72 -5.33 -5.46
N LEU A 73 15.61 -6.58 -4.98
CA LEU A 73 16.74 -7.49 -4.87
C LEU A 73 17.39 -7.76 -6.23
N LEU A 74 16.61 -8.02 -7.28
CA LEU A 74 17.12 -8.26 -8.63
C LEU A 74 17.79 -7.00 -9.21
N MET A 75 17.25 -5.82 -8.94
CA MET A 75 17.87 -4.56 -9.34
C MET A 75 19.20 -4.31 -8.62
N GLU A 76 19.29 -4.61 -7.32
CA GLU A 76 20.55 -4.48 -6.55
C GLU A 76 21.57 -5.56 -6.96
N ALA A 77 21.13 -6.80 -7.17
CA ALA A 77 21.98 -7.90 -7.62
C ALA A 77 22.55 -7.66 -9.03
N GLY A 78 21.83 -6.92 -9.89
CA GLY A 78 22.30 -6.49 -11.20
C GLY A 78 23.42 -5.45 -11.17
N LYS A 79 23.69 -4.82 -10.01
CA LYS A 79 24.77 -3.85 -9.84
C LYS A 79 26.10 -4.54 -9.51
N GLU A 80 27.21 -3.97 -9.98
CA GLU A 80 28.54 -4.41 -9.54
C GLU A 80 28.78 -4.00 -8.07
N PRO A 81 29.50 -4.81 -7.27
CA PRO A 81 30.13 -6.09 -7.64
C PRO A 81 29.20 -7.31 -7.47
N PHE A 82 27.97 -7.12 -7.00
CA PHE A 82 27.04 -8.21 -6.63
C PHE A 82 26.65 -9.11 -7.80
N ARG A 83 26.66 -8.57 -9.02
CA ARG A 83 26.46 -9.34 -10.26
C ARG A 83 27.40 -10.55 -10.39
N ARG A 84 28.61 -10.48 -9.80
CA ARG A 84 29.58 -11.58 -9.82
C ARG A 84 29.39 -12.60 -8.69
N ALA A 85 28.65 -12.22 -7.65
CA ALA A 85 28.46 -13.01 -6.43
C ALA A 85 27.13 -13.76 -6.39
N ILE A 86 26.16 -13.40 -7.25
CA ILE A 86 24.79 -13.91 -7.22
C ILE A 86 24.47 -14.62 -8.54
N GLU A 87 24.35 -15.95 -8.50
CA GLU A 87 23.97 -16.80 -9.66
C GLU A 87 22.45 -16.82 -9.90
N ILE A 88 21.80 -15.66 -10.00
CA ILE A 88 20.41 -15.62 -10.48
C ILE A 88 20.46 -15.48 -12.00
N ASN A 89 20.31 -16.61 -12.71
CA ASN A 89 20.20 -16.60 -14.16
C ASN A 89 18.79 -16.10 -14.57
N VAL A 90 18.67 -14.78 -14.75
CA VAL A 90 17.47 -14.11 -15.25
C VAL A 90 17.52 -14.09 -16.79
N PRO A 91 16.47 -14.56 -17.49
CA PRO A 91 16.39 -14.44 -18.94
C PRO A 91 16.58 -12.99 -19.42
N ALA A 92 17.23 -12.82 -20.58
CA ALA A 92 17.60 -11.50 -21.09
C ALA A 92 16.38 -10.59 -21.32
N ASN A 93 15.29 -11.13 -21.85
CA ASN A 93 14.04 -10.40 -22.06
C ASN A 93 13.42 -9.90 -20.74
N LEU A 94 13.55 -10.65 -19.64
CA LEU A 94 13.04 -10.23 -18.34
C LEU A 94 13.93 -9.17 -17.68
N THR A 95 15.24 -9.24 -17.95
CA THR A 95 16.23 -8.28 -17.43
C THR A 95 15.92 -6.85 -17.91
N GLU A 96 15.43 -6.71 -19.14
CA GLU A 96 15.01 -5.42 -19.69
C GLU A 96 13.72 -4.87 -19.06
N ALA A 97 12.81 -5.74 -18.61
CA ALA A 97 11.53 -5.34 -18.03
C ALA A 97 11.65 -4.92 -16.56
N ILE A 98 12.52 -5.57 -15.78
CA ILE A 98 12.67 -5.37 -14.33
C ILE A 98 12.83 -3.89 -13.91
N PRO A 99 13.67 -3.06 -14.55
CA PRO A 99 13.87 -1.66 -14.13
C PRO A 99 12.61 -0.80 -14.22
N HIS A 100 11.62 -1.17 -15.03
CA HIS A 100 10.37 -0.42 -15.20
C HIS A 100 9.30 -0.80 -14.16
N LEU A 101 9.41 -1.98 -13.55
CA LEU A 101 8.40 -2.51 -12.64
C LEU A 101 8.15 -1.64 -11.39
N PRO A 102 9.15 -1.13 -10.66
CA PRO A 102 8.90 -0.36 -9.45
C PRO A 102 8.00 0.86 -9.67
N TRP A 103 8.12 1.49 -10.84
CA TRP A 103 7.33 2.65 -11.20
C TRP A 103 5.86 2.28 -11.48
N VAL A 104 5.63 1.25 -12.31
CA VAL A 104 4.25 0.86 -12.69
C VAL A 104 3.48 0.21 -11.54
N LEU A 105 4.16 -0.54 -10.67
CA LEU A 105 3.48 -1.37 -9.67
C LEU A 105 2.80 -0.54 -8.58
N GLY A 106 3.43 0.55 -8.13
CA GLY A 106 2.86 1.41 -7.10
C GLY A 106 1.56 2.07 -7.59
N GLU A 107 1.59 2.59 -8.81
CA GLU A 107 0.41 3.17 -9.46
C GLU A 107 -0.68 2.14 -9.73
N GLU A 108 -0.31 0.91 -10.12
CA GLU A 108 -1.26 -0.16 -10.35
C GLU A 108 -1.99 -0.58 -9.08
N VAL A 109 -1.24 -0.77 -7.99
CA VAL A 109 -1.82 -1.11 -6.68
C VAL A 109 -2.79 -0.03 -6.23
N ALA A 110 -2.41 1.25 -6.34
CA ALA A 110 -3.29 2.36 -6.02
C ALA A 110 -4.58 2.32 -6.86
N ARG A 111 -4.47 2.14 -8.18
CA ARG A 111 -5.62 2.07 -9.08
C ARG A 111 -6.54 0.88 -8.79
N ILE A 112 -5.97 -0.28 -8.47
CA ILE A 112 -6.76 -1.45 -8.10
C ILE A 112 -7.52 -1.15 -6.79
N LEU A 113 -6.87 -0.57 -5.78
CA LEU A 113 -7.52 -0.22 -4.51
C LEU A 113 -8.66 0.79 -4.74
N GLU A 114 -8.45 1.81 -5.57
CA GLU A 114 -9.47 2.81 -5.93
C GLU A 114 -10.67 2.24 -6.70
N SER A 115 -10.53 1.04 -7.28
CA SER A 115 -11.63 0.38 -8.02
C SER A 115 -12.62 -0.38 -7.13
N TYR A 116 -12.35 -0.51 -5.83
CA TYR A 116 -13.26 -1.17 -4.90
C TYR A 116 -14.29 -0.18 -4.36
N GLU A 117 -15.55 -0.57 -4.38
CA GLU A 117 -16.59 0.09 -3.60
C GLU A 117 -16.46 -0.33 -2.13
N THR A 118 -16.43 0.64 -1.23
CA THR A 118 -16.23 0.42 0.20
C THR A 118 -17.46 0.84 1.00
N GLU A 119 -17.72 0.12 2.09
CA GLU A 119 -18.78 0.44 3.06
C GLU A 119 -18.19 0.57 4.48
N PRO A 120 -17.33 1.58 4.73
CA PRO A 120 -16.54 1.64 5.96
C PRO A 120 -17.29 2.23 7.15
N SER A 121 -18.61 2.42 7.06
CA SER A 121 -19.43 3.17 8.03
C SER A 121 -19.25 2.73 9.48
N TYR A 122 -18.97 1.45 9.71
CA TYR A 122 -18.74 0.91 11.05
C TYR A 122 -17.48 1.50 11.72
N LEU A 123 -16.47 1.92 10.96
CA LEU A 123 -15.23 2.54 11.47
C LEU A 123 -15.49 3.90 12.10
N ALA A 124 -16.58 4.59 11.73
CA ALA A 124 -16.96 5.86 12.33
C ALA A 124 -17.21 5.75 13.85
N LYS A 125 -17.55 4.55 14.35
CA LYS A 125 -17.74 4.27 15.79
C LYS A 125 -16.46 4.49 16.61
N LEU A 126 -15.28 4.56 15.99
CA LEU A 126 -14.07 4.99 16.68
C LEU A 126 -14.19 6.42 17.22
N GLY A 127 -15.04 7.25 16.61
CA GLY A 127 -15.39 8.57 17.10
C GLY A 127 -15.95 8.56 18.52
N ASP A 128 -16.64 7.50 18.93
CA ASP A 128 -17.24 7.38 20.27
C ASP A 128 -16.19 7.26 21.38
N PHE A 129 -14.96 6.87 21.03
CA PHE A 129 -13.84 6.75 21.96
C PHE A 129 -13.00 8.03 22.05
N THR A 130 -13.39 9.11 21.36
CA THR A 130 -12.67 10.38 21.44
C THR A 130 -12.78 10.98 22.85
N PRO A 131 -11.65 11.35 23.48
CA PRO A 131 -11.68 11.90 24.83
C PRO A 131 -12.30 13.30 24.85
N ASN A 132 -12.90 13.68 25.97
CA ASN A 132 -13.41 15.03 26.19
C ASN A 132 -12.27 16.05 26.04
N GLY A 133 -12.34 16.90 25.01
CA GLY A 133 -11.33 17.95 24.75
C GLY A 133 -10.01 17.44 24.18
N GLY A 134 -10.00 16.29 23.49
CA GLY A 134 -8.80 15.76 22.85
C GLY A 134 -9.09 14.90 21.62
N ARG A 135 -8.05 14.20 21.16
CA ARG A 135 -8.11 13.37 19.95
C ARG A 135 -7.77 11.92 20.26
N LEU A 136 -8.50 10.99 19.64
CA LEU A 136 -8.18 9.58 19.71
C LEU A 136 -6.94 9.30 18.85
N LYS A 137 -6.01 8.50 19.36
CA LYS A 137 -4.86 8.02 18.57
C LYS A 137 -5.21 6.68 17.94
N VAL A 138 -5.14 6.63 16.62
CA VAL A 138 -5.38 5.42 15.83
C VAL A 138 -4.16 5.15 14.97
N PHE A 139 -3.58 3.96 15.09
CA PHE A 139 -2.53 3.47 14.22
C PHE A 139 -3.16 2.53 13.20
N SER A 140 -2.89 2.71 11.92
CA SER A 140 -3.40 1.85 10.86
C SER A 140 -2.23 1.26 10.07
N LEU A 141 -2.29 -0.05 9.86
CA LEU A 141 -1.40 -0.79 8.97
C LEU A 141 -1.97 -0.87 7.55
N ASN A 142 -3.09 -0.21 7.28
CA ASN A 142 -3.84 -0.37 6.03
C ASN A 142 -3.42 0.69 5.01
N TYR A 143 -3.36 0.30 3.73
CA TYR A 143 -2.98 1.18 2.62
C TYR A 143 -4.18 1.95 2.02
N ASP A 144 -5.41 1.53 2.31
CA ASP A 144 -6.66 2.18 1.85
C ASP A 144 -6.99 3.46 2.65
N CYS A 145 -8.17 4.04 2.38
CA CYS A 145 -8.71 5.24 3.02
C CYS A 145 -10.02 5.00 3.79
N CYS A 146 -10.36 3.74 4.14
CA CYS A 146 -11.66 3.39 4.71
C CYS A 146 -11.97 4.20 5.99
N LEU A 147 -10.98 4.39 6.86
CA LEU A 147 -11.18 5.16 8.09
C LEU A 147 -11.41 6.64 7.78
N GLU A 148 -10.63 7.21 6.87
CA GLU A 148 -10.79 8.58 6.40
C GLU A 148 -12.19 8.82 5.79
N GLU A 149 -12.66 7.91 4.95
CA GLU A 149 -13.98 7.94 4.31
C GLU A 149 -15.12 7.84 5.34
N ALA A 150 -15.02 6.89 6.27
CA ALA A 150 -16.03 6.70 7.31
C ALA A 150 -16.15 7.91 8.23
N CYS A 151 -15.01 8.43 8.71
CA CYS A 151 -14.98 9.58 9.58
C CYS A 151 -15.39 10.87 8.85
N GLY A 152 -14.95 11.06 7.60
CA GLY A 152 -15.38 12.18 6.77
C GLY A 152 -16.89 12.21 6.57
N SER A 153 -17.48 11.05 6.26
CA SER A 153 -18.94 10.90 6.11
C SER A 153 -19.71 11.13 7.41
N ALA A 154 -19.10 10.83 8.55
CA ALA A 154 -19.67 11.05 9.88
C ALA A 154 -19.37 12.44 10.48
N GLY A 155 -18.65 13.32 9.76
CA GLY A 155 -18.24 14.64 10.27
C GLY A 155 -17.19 14.59 11.39
N ILE A 156 -16.43 13.51 11.50
CA ILE A 156 -15.34 13.34 12.45
C ILE A 156 -14.04 13.83 11.82
N ASP A 157 -13.43 14.84 12.43
CA ASP A 157 -12.17 15.39 11.94
C ASP A 157 -11.00 14.39 12.08
N ILE A 158 -10.27 14.18 10.99
CA ILE A 158 -9.08 13.32 10.92
C ILE A 158 -7.85 14.14 10.56
N ILE A 159 -6.76 13.88 11.28
CA ILE A 159 -5.44 14.41 10.97
C ILE A 159 -4.49 13.24 10.81
N THR A 160 -3.79 13.20 9.67
CA THR A 160 -2.81 12.16 9.35
C THR A 160 -1.37 12.58 9.64
N GLY A 161 -1.15 13.84 10.02
CA GLY A 161 0.18 14.43 10.15
C GLY A 161 0.81 14.84 8.81
N PHE A 162 0.16 14.59 7.67
CA PHE A 162 0.60 15.08 6.37
C PHE A 162 -0.10 16.39 6.00
N ASN A 163 0.64 17.34 5.44
CA ASN A 163 0.04 18.56 4.94
C ASN A 163 -0.79 18.27 3.66
N PRO A 164 -2.07 18.66 3.59
CA PRO A 164 -2.93 18.31 2.45
C PRO A 164 -2.45 18.80 1.09
N GLN A 165 -1.77 19.96 1.06
CA GLN A 165 -1.31 20.59 -0.20
C GLN A 165 0.04 20.05 -0.65
N THR A 166 0.97 19.89 0.28
CA THR A 166 2.37 19.55 -0.02
C THR A 166 2.68 18.07 0.14
N ARG A 167 1.76 17.29 0.75
CA ARG A 167 1.94 15.89 1.17
C ARG A 167 3.18 15.64 2.02
N LYS A 168 3.80 16.70 2.57
CA LYS A 168 4.96 16.58 3.45
C LYS A 168 4.51 16.27 4.87
N TRP A 169 5.25 15.38 5.52
CA TRP A 169 5.10 15.07 6.93
C TRP A 169 5.30 16.32 7.80
N ARG A 170 4.33 16.59 8.68
CA ARG A 170 4.28 17.71 9.63
C ARG A 170 3.66 17.24 10.95
N PRO A 171 4.46 16.67 11.87
CA PRO A 171 3.95 16.08 13.11
C PRO A 171 3.30 17.09 14.06
N SER A 172 3.60 18.39 13.91
CA SER A 172 2.95 19.47 14.67
C SER A 172 1.44 19.55 14.44
N LEU A 173 0.94 19.01 13.31
CA LEU A 173 -0.51 18.95 13.05
C LEU A 173 -1.26 18.14 14.12
N PHE A 174 -0.62 17.17 14.78
CA PHE A 174 -1.25 16.38 15.84
C PHE A 174 -1.44 17.13 17.16
N GLN A 175 -0.86 18.33 17.32
CA GLN A 175 -0.93 19.11 18.56
C GLN A 175 -2.24 19.89 18.72
N THR A 176 -3.14 19.83 17.72
CA THR A 176 -4.46 20.47 17.82
C THR A 176 -5.28 19.90 18.99
N LYS A 177 -6.04 20.79 19.64
CA LYS A 177 -6.94 20.44 20.76
C LYS A 177 -8.38 20.22 20.31
N VAL A 178 -8.65 20.31 19.00
CA VAL A 178 -9.99 20.08 18.44
C VAL A 178 -10.30 18.59 18.53
N LYS A 179 -11.54 18.25 18.94
CA LYS A 179 -12.02 16.87 19.03
C LYS A 179 -11.91 16.18 17.66
N GLY A 180 -11.40 14.95 17.64
CA GLY A 180 -11.24 14.20 16.40
C GLY A 180 -10.29 13.02 16.56
N ILE A 181 -9.72 12.56 15.45
CA ILE A 181 -8.81 11.43 15.39
C ILE A 181 -7.45 11.88 14.84
N ASN A 182 -6.39 11.41 15.49
CA ASN A 182 -5.03 11.42 14.98
C ASN A 182 -4.75 10.03 14.38
N LEU A 183 -4.67 9.96 13.06
CA LEU A 183 -4.39 8.75 12.32
C LEU A 183 -2.90 8.67 12.00
N TYR A 184 -2.24 7.64 12.51
CA TYR A 184 -0.85 7.31 12.24
C TYR A 184 -0.83 6.15 11.23
N ARG A 185 -0.27 6.39 10.05
CA ARG A 185 -0.14 5.40 8.98
C ARG A 185 1.16 5.65 8.22
N GLU A 186 1.63 4.65 7.48
CA GLU A 186 2.72 4.88 6.53
C GLU A 186 2.27 5.89 5.46
N GLY A 187 3.16 6.83 5.13
CA GLY A 187 2.87 7.89 4.18
C GLY A 187 2.65 7.36 2.77
N LYS A 188 1.61 7.86 2.08
CA LYS A 188 1.42 7.70 0.64
C LYS A 188 2.34 8.64 -0.14
#